data_AF-A0A9W3HPR9-F1
#
_entry.id   AF-A0A9W3HPR9-F1
#
_cell.length_a   1.000
_cell.length_b   1.000
_cell.length_c   1.000
_cell.angle_alpha   90.00
_cell.angle_beta   90.00
_cell.angle_gamma   90.00
#
_symmetry.space_group_name_H-M   'P 1'
#
loop_
_entity.id
_entity.type
_entity.pdbx_description
1 polymer ?
#
loop_
_entity_poly.entity_id
_entity_poly.type
_entity_poly.pdbx_seq_one_letter_code
_entity_poly.pdbx_strand_id
1 'polypeptide(L)'
;MAVPQAFPSGPLHEPAGARMEPQPSPRSLAEGFLEEELRLNDELKQLQFSEPVGIIYNPVEYAWEPHRSYVTRYCQGPKEVLFVGMNPGPFGMAQTGVPFGEVNVVRDWLGVGGPVLSPPQEHPKRPVLGLECPQSEVSGARFWGFFRNLCGQPEVFFRHCFVHNLCPLLLLAPSGRNLTPAELPAKQREQLLGVCDAALCRQVQLLGVRLVVGGGRLAEQPLNIARQRDSEGKGPNESVSAVLEERRRGRNSWSRESKGASEPWV
;
A
#
# COMPACT_ATOMS: atom_id res chain seq x y z
N MET A 1 -53.68 69.67 -27.57
CA MET A 1 -53.74 69.25 -26.17
C MET A 1 -54.48 67.91 -26.11
N ALA A 2 -53.77 66.83 -25.80
CA ALA A 2 -54.33 65.53 -25.49
C ALA A 2 -53.27 64.76 -24.69
N VAL A 3 -53.58 64.46 -23.42
CA VAL A 3 -52.77 63.56 -22.60
C VAL A 3 -53.15 62.13 -22.99
N PRO A 4 -52.19 61.20 -23.04
CA PRO A 4 -52.47 59.94 -22.37
C PRO A 4 -51.28 59.37 -21.57
N GLN A 5 -51.64 59.04 -20.33
CA GLN A 5 -51.39 57.79 -19.61
C GLN A 5 -49.95 57.34 -19.31
N ALA A 6 -49.69 57.29 -18.00
CA ALA A 6 -48.54 56.67 -17.36
C ALA A 6 -48.63 55.13 -17.40
N PHE A 7 -47.49 54.49 -17.65
CA PHE A 7 -47.27 53.07 -17.39
C PHE A 7 -46.41 52.90 -16.12
N PRO A 8 -46.66 51.89 -15.27
CA PRO A 8 -45.94 51.72 -14.02
C PRO A 8 -44.59 51.02 -14.25
N SER A 9 -43.58 51.48 -13.52
CA SER A 9 -42.24 50.89 -13.42
C SER A 9 -42.31 49.53 -12.71
N GLY A 10 -42.07 48.44 -13.45
CA GLY A 10 -41.76 47.13 -12.88
C GLY A 10 -40.28 47.03 -12.49
N PRO A 11 -39.92 46.25 -11.46
CA PRO A 11 -38.52 46.08 -11.06
C PRO A 11 -37.77 45.22 -12.07
N LEU A 12 -36.57 45.67 -12.44
CA LEU A 12 -35.60 44.90 -13.21
C LEU A 12 -35.16 43.70 -12.36
N HIS A 13 -35.49 42.50 -12.83
CA HIS A 13 -35.02 41.26 -12.22
C HIS A 13 -33.58 41.03 -12.67
N GLU A 14 -32.60 41.33 -11.81
CA GLU A 14 -31.24 40.80 -12.00
C GLU A 14 -31.31 39.28 -11.83
N PRO A 15 -30.69 38.48 -12.73
CA PRO A 15 -30.54 37.07 -12.48
C PRO A 15 -29.49 36.91 -11.37
N ALA A 16 -29.93 36.41 -10.22
CA ALA A 16 -29.04 35.97 -9.15
C ALA A 16 -28.01 35.00 -9.75
N GLY A 17 -26.75 35.42 -9.77
CA GLY A 17 -25.63 34.57 -10.16
C GLY A 17 -25.68 33.31 -9.32
N ALA A 18 -25.96 32.18 -9.97
CA ALA A 18 -25.83 30.88 -9.36
C ALA A 18 -24.40 30.78 -8.82
N ARG A 19 -24.28 30.74 -7.49
CA ARG A 19 -23.02 30.42 -6.82
C ARG A 19 -22.68 29.01 -7.27
N MET A 20 -21.77 28.92 -8.23
CA MET A 20 -21.20 27.66 -8.66
C MET A 20 -20.42 27.13 -7.45
N GLU A 21 -20.99 26.13 -6.77
CA GLU A 21 -20.27 25.31 -5.82
C GLU A 21 -18.94 24.89 -6.47
N PRO A 22 -17.79 25.05 -5.80
CA PRO A 22 -16.51 24.67 -6.38
C PRO A 22 -16.57 23.17 -6.67
N GLN A 23 -16.55 22.82 -7.97
CA GLN A 23 -16.36 21.46 -8.43
C GLN A 23 -15.09 20.92 -7.77
N PRO A 24 -15.12 19.77 -7.07
CA PRO A 24 -13.92 19.22 -6.46
C PRO A 24 -12.87 19.02 -7.55
N SER A 25 -11.68 19.59 -7.33
CA SER A 25 -10.53 19.35 -8.20
C SER A 25 -10.31 17.85 -8.36
N PRO A 26 -9.85 17.37 -9.53
CA PRO A 26 -9.50 15.96 -9.67
C PRO A 26 -8.49 15.57 -8.58
N ARG A 27 -8.84 14.58 -7.76
CA ARG A 27 -8.00 14.08 -6.66
C ARG A 27 -6.63 13.66 -7.20
N SER A 28 -5.57 13.93 -6.43
CA SER A 28 -4.24 13.41 -6.76
C SER A 28 -4.19 11.89 -6.63
N LEU A 29 -3.29 11.23 -7.37
CA LEU A 29 -3.09 9.78 -7.24
C LEU A 29 -2.65 9.37 -5.83
N ALA A 30 -1.86 10.22 -5.16
CA ALA A 30 -1.47 10.00 -3.77
C ALA A 30 -2.67 10.00 -2.82
N GLU A 31 -3.60 10.96 -2.95
CA GLU A 31 -4.82 11.01 -2.13
C GLU A 31 -5.70 9.79 -2.37
N GLY A 32 -5.93 9.42 -3.64
CA GLY A 32 -6.70 8.20 -3.96
C GLY A 32 -6.06 6.94 -3.39
N PHE A 33 -4.73 6.84 -3.37
CA PHE A 33 -4.03 5.68 -2.84
C PHE A 33 -4.19 5.58 -1.32
N LEU A 34 -4.03 6.70 -0.62
CA LEU A 34 -4.23 6.80 0.82
C LEU A 34 -5.68 6.50 1.22
N GLU A 35 -6.67 6.94 0.43
CA GLU A 35 -8.08 6.61 0.66
C GLU A 35 -8.34 5.10 0.56
N GLU A 36 -7.71 4.41 -0.41
CA GLU A 36 -7.80 2.95 -0.51
C GLU A 36 -7.12 2.23 0.67
N GLU A 37 -6.03 2.76 1.21
CA GLU A 37 -5.39 2.25 2.42
C GLU A 37 -6.26 2.46 3.67
N LEU A 38 -6.91 3.62 3.80
CA LEU A 38 -7.86 3.88 4.88
C LEU A 38 -9.06 2.94 4.80
N ARG A 39 -9.61 2.73 3.59
CA ARG A 39 -10.67 1.76 3.37
C ARG A 39 -10.24 0.33 3.74
N LEU A 40 -9.03 -0.07 3.34
CA LEU A 40 -8.46 -1.37 3.72
C LEU A 40 -8.34 -1.48 5.25
N ASN A 41 -7.87 -0.44 5.95
CA ASN A 41 -7.80 -0.44 7.41
C ASN A 41 -9.18 -0.65 8.05
N ASP A 42 -10.23 -0.01 7.54
CA ASP A 42 -11.58 -0.19 8.06
C ASP A 42 -12.14 -1.60 7.82
N GLU A 43 -11.86 -2.20 6.66
CA GLU A 43 -12.20 -3.59 6.37
C GLU A 43 -11.42 -4.57 7.28
N LEU A 44 -10.13 -4.30 7.53
CA LEU A 44 -9.27 -5.12 8.41
C LEU A 44 -9.70 -5.06 9.89
N LYS A 45 -10.20 -3.92 10.38
CA LYS A 45 -10.73 -3.78 11.75
C LYS A 45 -11.90 -4.71 12.04
N GLN A 46 -12.62 -5.16 11.01
CA GLN A 46 -13.75 -6.10 11.16
C GLN A 46 -13.30 -7.56 11.29
N LEU A 47 -12.02 -7.85 11.03
CA LEU A 47 -11.50 -9.21 11.12
C LEU A 47 -11.19 -9.58 12.57
N GLN A 48 -11.45 -10.84 12.90
CA GLN A 48 -11.12 -11.41 14.20
C GLN A 48 -9.98 -12.41 14.02
N PHE A 49 -8.93 -12.22 14.82
CA PHE A 49 -7.81 -13.13 14.88
C PHE A 49 -7.85 -13.89 16.20
N SER A 50 -7.63 -15.21 16.12
CA SER A 50 -7.45 -16.06 17.29
C SER A 50 -6.01 -16.56 17.35
N GLU A 51 -5.74 -17.48 18.26
CA GLU A 51 -4.45 -18.19 18.28
C GLU A 51 -4.06 -18.67 16.87
N PRO A 52 -2.77 -18.50 16.47
CA PRO A 52 -1.63 -18.12 17.31
C PRO A 52 -1.38 -16.61 17.43
N VAL A 53 -2.26 -15.74 16.91
CA VAL A 53 -2.08 -14.28 16.98
C VAL A 53 -2.31 -13.78 18.40
N GLY A 54 -1.35 -13.05 18.94
CA GLY A 54 -1.43 -12.42 20.27
C GLY A 54 -1.52 -10.90 20.20
N ILE A 55 -0.72 -10.25 19.35
CA ILE A 55 -0.68 -8.79 19.19
C ILE A 55 -0.66 -8.44 17.70
N ILE A 56 -1.35 -7.35 17.34
CA ILE A 56 -1.48 -6.87 15.96
C ILE A 56 -1.00 -5.42 15.93
N TYR A 57 -0.06 -5.13 15.03
CA TYR A 57 0.39 -3.78 14.73
C TYR A 57 -0.11 -3.37 13.35
N ASN A 58 -0.64 -2.17 13.23
CA ASN A 58 -0.97 -1.53 11.96
C ASN A 58 -0.17 -0.22 11.79
N PRO A 59 1.00 -0.24 11.11
CA PRO A 59 1.84 0.94 10.94
C PRO A 59 1.20 2.04 10.09
N VAL A 60 0.21 1.68 9.24
CA VAL A 60 -0.56 2.68 8.47
C VAL A 60 -1.47 3.50 9.39
N GLU A 61 -1.67 3.10 10.65
CA GLU A 61 -2.38 3.91 11.65
C GLU A 61 -1.42 4.70 12.53
N TYR A 62 -0.52 4.04 13.26
CA TYR A 62 0.32 4.73 14.25
C TYR A 62 1.55 5.43 13.64
N ALA A 63 2.02 5.00 12.46
CA ALA A 63 3.09 5.65 11.70
C ALA A 63 2.53 6.38 10.47
N TRP A 64 1.30 6.90 10.58
CA TRP A 64 0.59 7.54 9.47
C TRP A 64 1.33 8.72 8.87
N GLU A 65 1.94 9.59 9.67
CA GLU A 65 2.62 10.78 9.13
C GLU A 65 3.80 10.45 8.21
N PRO A 66 4.79 9.63 8.59
CA PRO A 66 5.84 9.24 7.66
C PRO A 66 5.30 8.40 6.48
N HIS A 67 4.29 7.56 6.70
CA HIS A 67 3.66 6.80 5.62
C HIS A 67 2.98 7.73 4.59
N ARG A 68 2.17 8.68 5.04
CA ARG A 68 1.55 9.72 4.23
C ARG A 68 2.61 10.56 3.52
N SER A 69 3.70 10.93 4.20
CA SER A 69 4.83 11.64 3.58
C SER A 69 5.45 10.83 2.44
N TYR A 70 5.67 9.52 2.63
CA TYR A 70 6.14 8.62 1.59
C TYR A 70 5.20 8.57 0.38
N VAL A 71 3.90 8.34 0.59
CA VAL A 71 2.93 8.24 -0.51
C VAL A 71 2.78 9.58 -1.21
N THR A 72 2.60 10.67 -0.47
CA THR A 72 2.47 12.01 -1.07
C THR A 72 3.73 12.42 -1.80
N ARG A 73 4.93 12.07 -1.35
CA ARG A 73 6.17 12.41 -2.06
C ARG A 73 6.34 11.62 -3.36
N TYR A 74 6.02 10.34 -3.36
CA TYR A 74 6.44 9.42 -4.43
C TYR A 74 5.31 8.88 -5.32
N CYS A 75 4.04 9.10 -4.95
CA CYS A 75 2.86 8.70 -5.71
C CYS A 75 2.23 9.87 -6.50
N GLN A 76 3.05 10.73 -7.10
CA GLN A 76 2.62 11.94 -7.82
C GLN A 76 2.14 11.71 -9.27
N GLY A 77 2.13 10.45 -9.73
CA GLY A 77 1.86 10.09 -11.12
C GLY A 77 1.68 8.58 -11.26
N PRO A 78 1.14 8.11 -12.41
CA PRO A 78 0.94 6.69 -12.67
C PRO A 78 2.24 5.91 -12.56
N LYS A 79 2.14 4.63 -12.27
CA LYS A 79 3.29 3.74 -12.01
C LYS A 79 3.23 2.59 -12.98
N GLU A 80 4.33 2.31 -13.66
CA GLU A 80 4.43 1.18 -14.58
C GLU A 80 4.67 -0.12 -13.82
N VAL A 81 5.47 -0.05 -12.76
CA VAL A 81 5.90 -1.20 -11.96
C VAL A 81 5.52 -1.00 -10.49
N LEU A 82 4.87 -2.00 -9.89
CA LEU A 82 4.60 -2.04 -8.46
C LEU A 82 5.36 -3.21 -7.83
N PHE A 83 6.27 -2.91 -6.90
CA PHE A 83 6.91 -3.91 -6.06
C PHE A 83 6.03 -4.18 -4.85
N VAL A 84 5.67 -5.44 -4.61
CA VAL A 84 4.75 -5.84 -3.54
C VAL A 84 5.46 -6.75 -2.56
N GLY A 85 5.70 -6.25 -1.35
CA GLY A 85 6.09 -7.06 -0.20
C GLY A 85 4.88 -7.77 0.43
N MET A 86 5.16 -8.71 1.34
CA MET A 86 4.10 -9.48 1.99
C MET A 86 3.38 -8.68 3.07
N ASN A 87 4.12 -8.27 4.09
CA ASN A 87 3.65 -7.51 5.25
C ASN A 87 4.83 -6.84 5.98
N PRO A 88 4.59 -5.87 6.88
CA PRO A 88 5.65 -5.19 7.61
C PRO A 88 6.56 -6.16 8.36
N GLY A 89 7.87 -5.92 8.30
CA GLY A 89 8.79 -6.49 9.27
C GLY A 89 8.90 -5.61 10.54
N PRO A 90 9.33 -6.18 11.67
CA PRO A 90 9.27 -5.53 12.98
C PRO A 90 10.24 -4.35 13.14
N PHE A 91 11.27 -4.26 12.30
CA PHE A 91 12.33 -3.23 12.43
C PHE A 91 12.42 -2.30 11.22
N GLY A 92 11.62 -2.52 10.18
CA GLY A 92 11.47 -1.57 9.07
C GLY A 92 10.10 -0.91 9.09
N MET A 93 9.15 -1.39 8.27
CA MET A 93 7.85 -0.70 8.12
C MET A 93 7.07 -0.56 9.44
N ALA A 94 7.21 -1.49 10.39
CA ALA A 94 6.58 -1.34 11.71
C ALA A 94 7.19 -0.20 12.56
N GLN A 95 8.35 0.31 12.20
CA GLN A 95 8.99 1.45 12.84
C GLN A 95 8.76 2.73 12.03
N THR A 96 8.71 2.62 10.71
CA THR A 96 8.83 3.79 9.81
C THR A 96 7.57 4.12 9.03
N GLY A 97 6.60 3.21 8.96
CA GLY A 97 5.44 3.32 8.07
C GLY A 97 5.77 3.12 6.59
N VAL A 98 7.04 2.93 6.20
CA VAL A 98 7.44 2.78 4.78
C VAL A 98 7.67 1.30 4.44
N PRO A 99 7.14 0.78 3.31
CA PRO A 99 7.42 -0.58 2.86
C PRO A 99 8.93 -0.84 2.71
N PHE A 100 9.39 -1.99 3.21
CA PHE A 100 10.83 -2.30 3.31
C PHE A 100 11.64 -1.20 4.04
N GLY A 101 11.00 -0.41 4.89
CA GLY A 101 11.51 0.87 5.36
C GLY A 101 12.51 0.73 6.49
N GLU A 102 13.73 0.29 6.18
CA GLU A 102 14.86 0.39 7.11
C GLU A 102 15.13 1.87 7.44
N VAL A 103 15.33 2.15 8.73
CA VAL A 103 15.30 3.51 9.29
C VAL A 103 16.28 4.46 8.59
N ASN A 104 17.54 4.06 8.39
CA ASN A 104 18.54 4.95 7.81
C ASN A 104 18.22 5.26 6.35
N VAL A 105 17.78 4.28 5.57
CA VAL A 105 17.37 4.52 4.18
C VAL A 105 16.14 5.44 4.14
N VAL A 106 15.14 5.21 4.98
CA VAL A 106 13.92 6.05 5.03
C VAL A 106 14.27 7.50 5.35
N ARG A 107 15.11 7.73 6.36
CA ARG A 107 15.52 9.06 6.80
C ARG A 107 16.47 9.73 5.79
N ASP A 108 17.54 9.04 5.42
CA ASP A 108 18.70 9.67 4.76
C ASP A 108 18.63 9.63 3.24
N TRP A 109 17.92 8.66 2.65
CA TRP A 109 17.81 8.52 1.20
C TRP A 109 16.41 8.86 0.67
N LEU A 110 15.35 8.32 1.30
CA LEU A 110 13.98 8.69 0.93
C LEU A 110 13.58 10.07 1.49
N GLY A 111 14.32 10.61 2.46
CA GLY A 111 14.01 11.91 3.05
C GLY A 111 12.58 11.98 3.61
N VAL A 112 12.10 10.86 4.16
CA VAL A 112 10.78 10.72 4.78
C VAL A 112 10.95 10.82 6.28
N GLY A 113 10.15 11.69 6.89
CA GLY A 113 10.14 11.93 8.33
C GLY A 113 8.73 12.18 8.83
N GLY A 114 8.56 12.18 10.14
CA GLY A 114 7.28 12.44 10.79
C GLY A 114 7.20 11.76 12.15
N PRO A 115 6.24 12.17 13.00
CA PRO A 115 6.00 11.49 14.26
C PRO A 115 5.52 10.06 14.01
N VAL A 116 6.01 9.14 14.82
CA VAL A 116 5.51 7.76 14.92
C VAL A 116 4.93 7.60 16.31
N LEU A 117 3.66 7.26 16.38
CA LEU A 117 2.94 7.00 17.62
C LEU A 117 3.10 5.54 18.03
N SER A 118 2.70 5.20 19.26
CA SER A 118 2.65 3.82 19.73
C SER A 118 1.36 3.12 19.24
N PRO A 119 1.41 1.83 18.90
CA PRO A 119 0.19 1.04 18.72
C PRO A 119 -0.57 0.92 20.06
N PRO A 120 -1.88 0.60 20.03
CA PRO A 120 -2.70 0.52 21.25
C PRO A 120 -2.19 -0.46 22.30
N GLN A 121 -1.52 -1.52 21.86
CA GLN A 121 -0.87 -2.50 22.71
C GLN A 121 0.47 -2.87 22.10
N GLU A 122 1.54 -2.79 22.89
CA GLU A 122 2.88 -3.21 22.47
C GLU A 122 3.29 -4.55 23.08
N HIS A 123 3.99 -5.35 22.30
CA HIS A 123 4.72 -6.49 22.81
C HIS A 123 6.06 -5.99 23.41
N PRO A 124 6.45 -6.37 24.63
CA PRO A 124 7.69 -5.89 25.27
C PRO A 124 8.98 -6.15 24.47
N LYS A 125 9.00 -7.23 23.68
CA LYS A 125 10.14 -7.57 22.79
C LYS A 125 10.09 -6.90 21.41
N ARG A 126 9.05 -6.14 21.10
CA ARG A 126 8.82 -5.46 19.81
C ARG A 126 8.31 -4.03 20.04
N PRO A 127 9.03 -3.19 20.79
CA PRO A 127 8.63 -1.79 20.95
C PRO A 127 8.67 -1.05 19.61
N VAL A 128 7.77 -0.09 19.43
CA VAL A 128 7.81 0.86 18.32
C VAL A 128 8.59 2.09 18.79
N LEU A 129 9.81 2.23 18.29
CA LEU A 129 10.74 3.32 18.58
C LEU A 129 10.80 4.35 17.44
N GLY A 130 10.00 4.16 16.39
CA GLY A 130 9.92 5.09 15.28
C GLY A 130 11.23 5.17 14.47
N LEU A 131 11.51 6.38 13.97
CA LEU A 131 12.74 6.69 13.24
C LEU A 131 14.01 6.74 14.11
N GLU A 132 13.87 6.47 15.41
CA GLU A 132 14.98 6.32 16.37
C GLU A 132 15.32 4.84 16.64
N CYS A 133 14.60 3.89 16.03
CA CYS A 133 14.89 2.47 16.21
C CYS A 133 16.36 2.16 15.81
N PRO A 134 17.18 1.61 16.73
CA PRO A 134 18.60 1.36 16.46
C PRO A 134 18.83 0.08 15.64
N GLN A 135 17.79 -0.73 15.45
CA GLN A 135 17.89 -2.01 14.75
C GLN A 135 17.66 -1.81 13.25
N SER A 136 18.58 -2.34 12.45
CA SER A 136 18.47 -2.33 11.00
C SER A 136 17.70 -3.54 10.49
N GLU A 137 16.70 -3.31 9.64
CA GLU A 137 15.98 -4.38 8.95
C GLU A 137 16.73 -4.79 7.68
N VAL A 138 17.40 -5.93 7.72
CA VAL A 138 18.28 -6.42 6.63
C VAL A 138 17.56 -6.50 5.29
N SER A 139 16.31 -6.96 5.26
CA SER A 139 15.53 -7.04 4.03
C SER A 139 15.28 -5.66 3.41
N GLY A 140 14.97 -4.66 4.25
CA GLY A 140 14.79 -3.28 3.83
C GLY A 140 16.08 -2.63 3.35
N ALA A 141 17.16 -2.80 4.10
CA ALA A 141 18.49 -2.31 3.75
C ALA A 141 18.97 -2.86 2.39
N ARG A 142 18.76 -4.15 2.13
CA ARG A 142 19.10 -4.77 0.84
C ARG A 142 18.24 -4.24 -0.30
N PHE A 143 16.91 -4.22 -0.12
CA PHE A 143 15.98 -3.79 -1.15
C PHE A 143 16.26 -2.35 -1.60
N TRP A 144 16.30 -1.41 -0.65
CA TRP A 144 16.54 -0.01 -1.00
C TRP A 144 18.00 0.28 -1.32
N GLY A 145 18.96 -0.46 -0.73
CA GLY A 145 20.36 -0.36 -1.09
C GLY A 145 20.61 -0.68 -2.57
N PHE A 146 19.93 -1.70 -3.10
CA PHE A 146 19.97 -2.03 -4.52
C PHE A 146 19.49 -0.86 -5.40
N PHE A 147 18.30 -0.31 -5.13
CA PHE A 147 17.76 0.79 -5.92
C PHE A 147 18.49 2.11 -5.72
N ARG A 148 19.06 2.35 -4.53
CA ARG A 148 19.98 3.47 -4.30
C ARG A 148 21.20 3.37 -5.19
N ASN A 149 21.82 2.20 -5.30
CA ASN A 149 22.98 1.99 -6.16
C ASN A 149 22.63 2.09 -7.65
N LEU A 150 21.46 1.58 -8.05
CA LEU A 150 21.02 1.58 -9.44
C LEU A 150 20.56 2.96 -9.93
N CYS A 151 19.82 3.69 -9.10
CA CYS A 151 19.10 4.90 -9.49
C CYS A 151 19.77 6.18 -8.99
N GLY A 152 20.64 6.11 -7.98
CA GLY A 152 21.25 7.26 -7.31
C GLY A 152 20.26 8.05 -6.45
N GLN A 153 19.28 8.69 -7.09
CA GLN A 153 18.23 9.48 -6.45
C GLN A 153 16.90 8.72 -6.39
N PRO A 154 16.09 8.88 -5.32
CA PRO A 154 14.82 8.17 -5.20
C PRO A 154 13.83 8.57 -6.30
N GLU A 155 13.83 9.83 -6.76
CA GLU A 155 12.93 10.32 -7.81
C GLU A 155 13.11 9.55 -9.13
N VAL A 156 14.32 9.06 -9.41
CA VAL A 156 14.61 8.25 -10.61
C VAL A 156 13.89 6.91 -10.54
N PHE A 157 13.89 6.26 -9.36
CA PHE A 157 13.12 5.04 -9.13
C PHE A 157 11.61 5.30 -9.18
N PHE A 158 11.14 6.31 -8.43
CA PHE A 158 9.71 6.59 -8.28
C PHE A 158 9.03 7.22 -9.50
N ARG A 159 9.81 7.60 -10.52
CA ARG A 159 9.29 8.05 -11.81
C ARG A 159 8.37 7.01 -12.45
N HIS A 160 8.74 5.73 -12.37
CA HIS A 160 7.97 4.62 -12.98
C HIS A 160 7.62 3.51 -11.98
N CYS A 161 8.31 3.44 -10.84
CA CYS A 161 8.15 2.36 -9.86
C CYS A 161 7.46 2.85 -8.58
N PHE A 162 6.79 1.95 -7.88
CA PHE A 162 6.31 2.19 -6.52
C PHE A 162 6.44 0.93 -5.67
N VAL A 163 6.40 1.06 -4.35
CA VAL A 163 6.56 -0.07 -3.44
C VAL A 163 5.42 -0.07 -2.45
N HIS A 164 4.82 -1.24 -2.23
CA HIS A 164 3.71 -1.41 -1.31
C HIS A 164 3.79 -2.79 -0.64
N ASN A 165 3.06 -2.99 0.44
CA ASN A 165 2.87 -4.31 1.04
C ASN A 165 1.45 -4.76 0.78
N LEU A 166 1.26 -6.04 0.45
CA LEU A 166 -0.09 -6.59 0.29
C LEU A 166 -0.93 -6.40 1.55
N CYS A 167 -0.35 -6.73 2.71
CA CYS A 167 -1.01 -6.63 4.00
C CYS A 167 -0.29 -5.57 4.83
N PRO A 168 -0.99 -4.56 5.39
CA PRO A 168 -0.37 -3.56 6.25
C PRO A 168 -0.15 -4.08 7.69
N LEU A 169 -0.67 -5.26 8.05
CA LEU A 169 -0.60 -5.76 9.43
C LEU A 169 0.70 -6.52 9.72
N LEU A 170 1.34 -6.21 10.84
CA LEU A 170 2.31 -7.08 11.49
C LEU A 170 1.61 -7.90 12.57
N LEU A 171 1.67 -9.22 12.44
CA LEU A 171 1.03 -10.16 13.36
C LEU A 171 2.10 -10.80 14.25
N LEU A 172 1.89 -10.75 15.56
CA LEU A 172 2.84 -11.26 16.55
C LEU A 172 2.17 -12.35 17.38
N ALA A 173 2.88 -13.46 17.56
CA ALA A 173 2.51 -14.45 18.57
C ALA A 173 2.68 -13.88 19.99
N PRO A 174 2.06 -14.47 21.03
CA PRO A 174 2.25 -14.04 22.43
C PRO A 174 3.71 -14.01 22.90
N SER A 175 4.62 -14.73 22.22
CA SER A 175 6.06 -14.72 22.50
C SER A 175 6.81 -13.52 21.90
N GLY A 176 6.16 -12.72 21.03
CA GLY A 176 6.75 -11.64 20.24
C GLY A 176 7.34 -12.09 18.91
N ARG A 177 7.17 -13.37 18.56
CA ARG A 177 7.60 -13.90 17.27
C ARG A 177 6.69 -13.37 16.16
N ASN A 178 7.29 -12.94 15.05
CA ASN A 178 6.54 -12.58 13.85
C ASN A 178 5.79 -13.80 13.29
N LEU A 179 4.54 -13.58 12.90
CA LEU A 179 3.68 -14.54 12.20
C LEU A 179 3.46 -14.01 10.78
N THR A 180 3.85 -14.81 9.79
CA THR A 180 3.47 -14.55 8.40
C THR A 180 2.00 -14.94 8.18
N PRO A 181 1.30 -14.33 7.20
CA PRO A 181 -0.05 -14.77 6.83
C PRO A 181 -0.18 -16.26 6.54
N ALA A 182 0.89 -16.92 6.06
CA ALA A 182 0.91 -18.36 5.79
C ALA A 182 0.75 -19.22 7.06
N GLU A 183 1.22 -18.72 8.21
CA GLU A 183 1.16 -19.40 9.51
C GLU A 183 -0.21 -19.24 10.20
N LEU A 184 -1.12 -18.44 9.63
CA LEU A 184 -2.47 -18.28 10.18
C LEU A 184 -3.35 -19.50 9.89
N PRO A 185 -4.34 -19.78 10.76
CA PRO A 185 -5.40 -20.74 10.48
C PRO A 185 -6.07 -20.43 9.15
N ALA A 186 -6.42 -21.47 8.38
CA ALA A 186 -6.87 -21.33 6.99
C ALA A 186 -7.99 -20.29 6.81
N LYS A 187 -9.01 -20.33 7.68
CA LYS A 187 -10.13 -19.38 7.64
C LYS A 187 -9.69 -17.93 7.84
N GLN A 188 -8.83 -17.66 8.84
CA GLN A 188 -8.32 -16.31 9.10
C GLN A 188 -7.44 -15.82 7.96
N ARG A 189 -6.58 -16.71 7.42
CA ARG A 189 -5.74 -16.41 6.26
C ARG A 189 -6.58 -16.05 5.04
N GLU A 190 -7.61 -16.83 4.74
CA GLU A 190 -8.51 -16.59 3.61
C GLU A 190 -9.26 -15.27 3.75
N GLN A 191 -9.75 -14.95 4.94
CA GLN A 191 -10.41 -13.67 5.21
C GLN A 191 -9.43 -12.48 5.05
N LEU A 192 -8.24 -12.57 5.67
CA LEU A 192 -7.22 -11.53 5.59
C LEU A 192 -6.78 -11.27 4.14
N LEU A 193 -6.36 -12.32 3.43
CA LEU A 193 -5.91 -12.20 2.05
C LEU A 193 -7.06 -11.83 1.10
N GLY A 194 -8.28 -12.27 1.40
CA GLY A 194 -9.51 -11.86 0.72
C GLY A 194 -9.61 -10.34 0.58
N VAL A 195 -9.53 -9.65 1.72
CA VAL A 195 -9.62 -8.20 1.83
C VAL A 195 -8.39 -7.50 1.22
N CYS A 196 -7.19 -7.97 1.56
CA CYS A 196 -5.94 -7.36 1.09
C CYS A 196 -5.79 -7.41 -0.44
N ASP A 197 -6.10 -8.56 -1.05
CA ASP A 197 -6.03 -8.73 -2.50
C ASP A 197 -7.07 -7.84 -3.21
N ALA A 198 -8.27 -7.68 -2.64
CA ALA A 198 -9.29 -6.81 -3.21
C ALA A 198 -8.85 -5.33 -3.18
N ALA A 199 -8.18 -4.90 -2.11
CA ALA A 199 -7.57 -3.57 -2.03
C ALA A 199 -6.41 -3.42 -3.04
N LEU A 200 -5.53 -4.42 -3.16
CA LEU A 200 -4.43 -4.41 -4.12
C LEU A 200 -4.93 -4.28 -5.57
N CYS A 201 -6.02 -4.96 -5.93
CA CYS A 201 -6.63 -4.79 -7.26
C CYS A 201 -7.05 -3.33 -7.53
N ARG A 202 -7.70 -2.67 -6.54
CA ARG A 202 -8.11 -1.27 -6.65
C ARG A 202 -6.91 -0.34 -6.76
N GLN A 203 -5.87 -0.57 -5.95
CA GLN A 203 -4.63 0.21 -5.99
C GLN A 203 -3.87 0.04 -7.32
N VAL A 204 -3.77 -1.19 -7.84
CA VAL A 204 -3.14 -1.46 -9.15
C VAL A 204 -3.89 -0.75 -10.28
N GLN A 205 -5.23 -0.77 -10.23
CA GLN A 205 -6.06 -0.05 -11.19
C GLN A 205 -5.86 1.47 -11.08
N LEU A 206 -5.89 2.01 -9.86
CA LEU A 206 -5.68 3.44 -9.58
C LEU A 206 -4.33 3.91 -10.12
N LEU A 207 -3.26 3.16 -9.85
CA LEU A 207 -1.90 3.51 -10.27
C LEU A 207 -1.62 3.30 -11.76
N GLY A 208 -2.49 2.58 -12.48
CA GLY A 208 -2.26 2.23 -13.89
C GLY A 208 -1.11 1.24 -14.11
N VAL A 209 -0.86 0.35 -13.13
CA VAL A 209 0.29 -0.57 -13.12
C VAL A 209 0.20 -1.61 -14.24
N ARG A 210 1.35 -1.85 -14.89
CA ARG A 210 1.50 -2.83 -15.98
C ARG A 210 2.22 -4.11 -15.53
N LEU A 211 3.08 -3.99 -14.52
CA LEU A 211 3.88 -5.09 -13.98
C LEU A 211 3.83 -5.05 -12.46
N VAL A 212 3.46 -6.17 -11.83
CA VAL A 212 3.60 -6.35 -10.38
C VAL A 212 4.74 -7.33 -10.11
N VAL A 213 5.66 -6.95 -9.21
CA VAL A 213 6.82 -7.76 -8.82
C VAL A 213 6.71 -8.11 -7.34
N GLY A 214 6.57 -9.41 -7.02
CA GLY A 214 6.48 -9.88 -5.63
C GLY A 214 7.85 -10.00 -4.95
N GLY A 215 7.95 -9.63 -3.66
CA GLY A 215 9.15 -9.81 -2.84
C GLY A 215 9.23 -11.18 -2.13
N GLY A 216 10.36 -11.91 -2.26
CA GLY A 216 10.70 -13.13 -1.50
C GLY A 216 10.81 -14.39 -2.38
N ARG A 217 10.64 -15.62 -1.85
CA ARG A 217 10.35 -16.82 -2.68
C ARG A 217 9.02 -16.70 -3.48
N LEU A 218 8.31 -15.59 -3.27
CA LEU A 218 7.19 -15.09 -4.06
C LEU A 218 7.62 -14.34 -5.33
N ALA A 219 8.93 -14.17 -5.58
CA ALA A 219 9.48 -13.42 -6.71
C ALA A 219 9.54 -14.20 -8.02
N GLU A 220 9.17 -15.49 -8.04
CA GLU A 220 9.37 -16.33 -9.22
C GLU A 220 8.28 -16.17 -10.30
N GLN A 221 7.35 -15.22 -10.17
CA GLN A 221 6.47 -14.86 -11.27
C GLN A 221 6.29 -13.33 -11.37
N PRO A 222 6.98 -12.67 -12.32
CA PRO A 222 6.60 -11.32 -12.74
C PRO A 222 5.15 -11.35 -13.23
N LEU A 223 4.26 -10.64 -12.54
CA LEU A 223 2.87 -10.54 -12.96
C LEU A 223 2.79 -9.55 -14.12
N ASN A 224 2.96 -10.05 -15.34
CA ASN A 224 2.89 -9.23 -16.54
C ASN A 224 1.42 -9.05 -16.94
N ILE A 225 0.74 -8.10 -16.28
CA ILE A 225 -0.68 -7.77 -16.50
C ILE A 225 -0.94 -7.44 -17.98
N ALA A 226 0.07 -6.92 -18.68
CA ALA A 226 -0.02 -6.63 -20.11
C ALA A 226 -0.11 -7.89 -21.01
N ARG A 227 0.55 -9.02 -20.66
CA ARG A 227 0.56 -10.23 -21.49
C ARG A 227 -0.72 -11.06 -21.38
N GLN A 228 -1.41 -11.02 -20.23
CA GLN A 228 -2.69 -11.74 -20.06
C GLN A 228 -3.87 -11.05 -20.78
N ARG A 229 -3.76 -9.76 -21.10
CA ARG A 229 -4.74 -9.04 -21.95
C ARG A 229 -4.88 -9.71 -23.33
N ASP A 230 -3.75 -10.13 -23.90
CA ASP A 230 -3.69 -10.62 -25.28
C ASP A 230 -4.06 -12.11 -25.41
N SER A 231 -3.86 -12.91 -24.36
CA SER A 231 -4.16 -14.35 -24.40
C SER A 231 -5.56 -14.73 -23.96
N GLU A 232 -6.23 -13.93 -23.11
CA GLU A 232 -7.54 -14.30 -22.53
C GLU A 232 -8.63 -13.23 -22.70
N GLY A 233 -8.35 -12.08 -23.32
CA GLY A 233 -9.35 -11.01 -23.48
C GLY A 233 -9.83 -10.37 -22.17
N LYS A 234 -9.14 -10.68 -21.06
CA LYS A 234 -9.48 -10.24 -19.71
C LYS A 234 -8.97 -8.83 -19.43
N GLY A 235 -9.77 -8.04 -18.72
CA GLY A 235 -9.38 -6.71 -18.27
C GLY A 235 -8.25 -6.76 -17.23
N PRO A 236 -7.47 -5.68 -17.02
CA PRO A 236 -6.37 -5.67 -16.04
C PRO A 236 -6.78 -6.09 -14.62
N ASN A 237 -8.03 -5.82 -14.24
CA ASN A 237 -8.59 -6.22 -12.94
C ASN A 237 -8.78 -7.75 -12.83
N GLU A 238 -9.16 -8.40 -13.91
CA GLU A 238 -9.34 -9.86 -13.99
C GLU A 238 -7.99 -10.57 -14.02
N SER A 239 -6.96 -10.01 -14.68
CA SER A 239 -5.59 -10.56 -14.69
C SER A 239 -4.94 -10.55 -13.30
N VAL A 240 -5.04 -9.43 -12.58
CA VAL A 240 -4.53 -9.33 -11.20
C VAL A 240 -5.32 -10.25 -10.28
N SER A 241 -6.66 -10.21 -10.36
CA SER A 241 -7.52 -11.06 -9.54
C SER A 241 -7.28 -12.55 -9.79
N ALA A 242 -7.07 -12.98 -11.04
CA ALA A 242 -6.82 -14.38 -11.37
C ALA A 242 -5.53 -14.90 -10.74
N VAL A 243 -4.45 -14.12 -10.75
CA VAL A 243 -3.18 -14.55 -10.15
C VAL A 243 -3.22 -14.47 -8.62
N LEU A 244 -3.92 -13.48 -8.05
CA LEU A 244 -4.20 -13.47 -6.62
C LEU A 244 -5.09 -14.66 -6.21
N GLU A 245 -5.98 -15.12 -7.08
CA GLU A 245 -6.81 -16.30 -6.84
C GLU A 245 -6.02 -17.61 -6.98
N GLU A 246 -5.10 -17.73 -7.95
CA GLU A 246 -4.14 -18.84 -8.00
C GLU A 246 -3.27 -18.91 -6.74
N ARG A 247 -2.84 -17.74 -6.24
CA ARG A 247 -2.13 -17.61 -4.98
C ARG A 247 -2.95 -18.11 -3.79
N ARG A 248 -4.25 -17.79 -3.72
CA ARG A 248 -5.15 -18.30 -2.66
C ARG A 248 -5.35 -19.82 -2.72
N ARG A 249 -5.42 -20.38 -3.93
CA ARG A 249 -5.71 -21.81 -4.14
C ARG A 249 -4.52 -22.73 -3.86
N GLY A 250 -3.34 -22.19 -3.53
CA GLY A 250 -2.15 -22.99 -3.20
C GLY A 250 -1.68 -23.90 -4.35
N ARG A 251 -2.17 -23.67 -5.58
CA ARG A 251 -1.79 -24.45 -6.77
C ARG A 251 -0.48 -23.91 -7.35
N ASN A 252 0.58 -24.02 -6.56
CA ASN A 252 1.94 -24.16 -7.06
C ASN A 252 2.50 -25.39 -6.33
N SER A 253 3.18 -26.28 -7.04
CA SER A 253 3.75 -27.51 -6.51
C SER A 253 4.78 -27.22 -5.42
N TRP A 254 4.37 -27.27 -4.15
CA TRP A 254 5.25 -27.15 -2.99
C TRP A 254 5.39 -28.50 -2.28
N SER A 255 5.96 -29.49 -2.96
CA SER A 255 6.55 -30.67 -2.29
C SER A 255 7.53 -31.41 -3.21
N ARG A 256 8.78 -31.48 -2.75
CA ARG A 256 9.98 -32.16 -3.30
C ARG A 256 10.80 -31.33 -4.29
N GLU A 257 12.11 -31.33 -3.99
CA GLU A 257 13.23 -30.68 -4.68
C GLU A 257 13.26 -29.17 -4.39
N SER A 258 14.14 -28.61 -3.55
CA SER A 258 15.60 -28.80 -3.56
C SER A 258 16.18 -28.59 -2.16
N LYS A 259 16.95 -29.58 -1.67
CA LYS A 259 18.03 -29.30 -0.73
C LYS A 259 19.12 -28.57 -1.53
N GLY A 260 19.42 -27.33 -1.14
CA GLY A 260 20.52 -26.55 -1.72
C GLY A 260 20.06 -25.43 -2.64
N ALA A 261 19.85 -24.25 -2.07
CA ALA A 261 20.01 -22.93 -2.68
C ALA A 261 19.56 -21.89 -1.64
N SER A 262 20.48 -21.50 -0.78
CA SER A 262 20.43 -20.27 -0.01
C SER A 262 20.83 -19.13 -0.95
N GLU A 263 19.86 -18.33 -1.40
CA GLU A 263 19.96 -16.87 -1.66
C GLU A 263 18.72 -16.39 -2.43
N PRO A 264 17.80 -15.63 -1.81
CA PRO A 264 16.89 -14.77 -2.54
C PRO A 264 17.37 -13.31 -2.48
N TRP A 265 17.43 -12.72 -3.68
CA TRP A 265 17.95 -11.39 -4.04
C TRP A 265 19.47 -11.25 -3.88
N VAL A 266 20.15 -11.88 -4.84
CA VAL A 266 21.60 -11.99 -5.08
C VAL A 266 22.43 -12.08 -3.80
#